data_AF-E3NFV1-F1
#
_entry.id   AF-E3NFV1-F1
#
_cell.length_a   1.000
_cell.length_b   1.000
_cell.length_c   1.000
_cell.angle_alpha   90.00
_cell.angle_beta   90.00
_cell.angle_gamma   90.00
#
_symmetry.space_group_name_H-M   'P 1'
#
loop_
_entity.id
_entity.type
_entity.pdbx_description
1 polymer ?
#
loop_
_entity_poly.entity_id
_entity_poly.type
_entity_poly.pdbx_seq_one_letter_code
_entity_poly.pdbx_strand_id
1 'polypeptide(L)'
;MQKVYGLKTYTKSGNMRAPAMDTYLTWIVDAWKSLPTELILKSFKGCALTTLLNGEEDHLLHCFKPNGEVPDGLEELKKTREERAMDELENLVEEVDLAQDEYGDEDSDESLISN
;
A
#
# COMPACT_ATOMS: atom_id res chain seq x y z
N MET A 1 -36.19 -3.52 2.50
CA MET A 1 -35.39 -3.02 1.37
C MET A 1 -36.08 -3.48 0.08
N GLN A 2 -36.65 -2.56 -0.70
CA GLN A 2 -37.40 -2.90 -1.91
C GLN A 2 -36.42 -3.18 -3.05
N LYS A 3 -36.53 -4.33 -3.71
CA LYS A 3 -35.70 -4.66 -4.87
C LYS A 3 -36.05 -3.70 -6.02
N VAL A 4 -35.09 -2.88 -6.42
CA VAL A 4 -35.20 -2.03 -7.62
C VAL A 4 -34.76 -2.88 -8.81
N TYR A 5 -35.69 -3.27 -9.67
CA TYR A 5 -35.35 -3.92 -10.92
C TYR A 5 -35.15 -2.81 -11.97
N GLY A 6 -33.99 -2.77 -12.62
CA GLY A 6 -33.75 -1.88 -13.75
C GLY A 6 -34.68 -2.18 -14.92
N LEU A 7 -34.98 -1.16 -15.73
CA LEU A 7 -35.82 -1.31 -16.92
C LEU A 7 -35.10 -2.21 -17.94
N LYS A 8 -35.71 -3.34 -18.31
CA LYS A 8 -35.12 -4.30 -19.24
C LYS A 8 -35.49 -3.93 -20.68
N THR A 9 -34.49 -3.81 -21.53
CA THR A 9 -34.69 -3.69 -22.98
C THR A 9 -34.04 -4.88 -23.69
N TYR A 10 -34.50 -5.20 -24.89
CA TYR A 10 -34.09 -6.42 -25.61
C TYR A 10 -33.57 -6.10 -27.02
N THR A 11 -32.69 -6.96 -27.54
CA THR A 11 -32.29 -6.94 -28.94
C THR A 11 -33.42 -7.52 -29.81
N LYS A 12 -33.32 -7.34 -31.13
CA LYS A 12 -34.28 -7.96 -32.08
C LYS A 12 -34.30 -9.49 -31.98
N SER A 13 -33.18 -10.10 -31.55
CA SER A 13 -33.05 -11.55 -31.32
C SER A 13 -33.52 -12.01 -29.93
N GLY A 14 -34.08 -11.11 -29.11
CA GLY A 14 -34.60 -11.44 -27.78
C GLY A 14 -33.57 -11.46 -26.64
N ASN A 15 -32.32 -11.05 -26.88
CA ASN A 15 -31.31 -10.98 -25.82
C ASN A 15 -31.49 -9.71 -24.99
N MET A 16 -31.32 -9.79 -23.67
CA MET A 16 -31.39 -8.62 -22.79
C MET A 16 -30.21 -7.67 -23.07
N ARG A 17 -30.50 -6.38 -23.21
CA ARG A 17 -29.49 -5.34 -23.34
C ARG A 17 -28.98 -4.92 -21.96
N ALA A 18 -27.71 -4.53 -21.93
CA ALA A 18 -27.19 -3.77 -20.80
C ALA A 18 -27.96 -2.43 -20.69
N PRO A 19 -28.19 -1.91 -19.48
CA PRO A 19 -28.67 -0.55 -19.28
C PRO A 19 -27.74 0.46 -19.97
N ALA A 20 -28.28 1.62 -20.31
CA ALA A 20 -27.46 2.72 -20.79
C ALA A 20 -26.45 3.17 -19.70
N MET A 21 -25.34 3.77 -20.14
CA MET A 21 -24.21 4.10 -19.26
C MET A 21 -24.62 5.04 -18.12
N ASP A 22 -25.32 6.11 -18.48
CA ASP A 22 -25.92 7.09 -17.57
C ASP A 22 -26.77 6.43 -16.47
N THR A 23 -27.52 5.38 -16.83
CA THR A 23 -28.44 4.67 -15.96
C THR A 23 -27.69 3.91 -14.87
N TYR A 24 -26.72 3.05 -15.23
CA TYR A 24 -25.99 2.29 -14.22
C TYR A 24 -24.99 3.15 -13.45
N LEU A 25 -24.43 4.20 -14.04
CA LEU A 25 -23.58 5.15 -13.31
C LEU A 25 -24.36 5.88 -12.22
N THR A 26 -25.61 6.26 -12.51
CA THR A 26 -26.50 6.84 -11.50
C THR A 26 -26.74 5.86 -10.34
N TRP A 27 -26.98 4.58 -10.63
CA TRP A 27 -27.13 3.56 -9.59
C TRP A 27 -25.89 3.40 -8.72
N ILE A 28 -24.69 3.45 -9.31
CA ILE A 28 -23.43 3.37 -8.58
C ILE A 28 -23.30 4.59 -7.66
N VAL A 29 -23.52 5.80 -8.17
CA VAL A 29 -23.44 7.04 -7.39
C VAL A 29 -24.44 7.03 -6.24
N ASP A 30 -25.68 6.65 -6.49
CA ASP A 30 -26.72 6.61 -5.46
C ASP A 30 -26.44 5.55 -4.40
N ALA A 31 -25.90 4.39 -4.80
CA ALA A 31 -25.47 3.36 -3.87
C ALA A 31 -24.37 3.88 -2.93
N TRP A 32 -23.33 4.54 -3.46
CA TRP A 32 -22.28 5.13 -2.63
C TRP A 32 -22.82 6.24 -1.71
N LYS A 33 -23.70 7.12 -2.20
CA LYS A 33 -24.34 8.18 -1.39
C LYS A 33 -25.21 7.64 -0.26
N SER A 34 -25.75 6.43 -0.42
CA SER A 34 -26.58 5.80 0.61
C SER A 34 -25.77 5.24 1.79
N LEU A 35 -24.45 5.07 1.64
CA LEU A 35 -23.58 4.53 2.67
C LEU A 35 -23.00 5.67 3.54
N PRO A 36 -22.86 5.45 4.86
CA PRO A 36 -22.13 6.39 5.71
C PRO A 36 -20.68 6.55 5.24
N THR A 37 -20.19 7.78 5.19
CA THR A 37 -18.80 8.09 4.80
C THR A 37 -17.79 7.28 5.60
N GLU A 38 -18.00 7.14 6.91
CA GLU A 38 -17.15 6.34 7.79
C GLU A 38 -17.03 4.87 7.38
N LEU A 39 -18.11 4.28 6.83
CA LEU A 39 -18.10 2.90 6.37
C LEU A 39 -17.23 2.76 5.11
N ILE A 40 -17.32 3.73 4.20
CA ILE A 40 -16.52 3.79 2.99
C ILE A 40 -15.04 3.95 3.35
N LEU A 41 -14.70 4.89 4.24
CA LEU A 41 -13.31 5.11 4.66
C LEU A 41 -12.71 3.85 5.31
N LYS A 42 -13.48 3.18 6.18
CA LYS A 42 -13.04 1.94 6.82
C LYS A 42 -12.82 0.80 5.83
N SER A 43 -13.66 0.64 4.81
CA SER A 43 -13.47 -0.42 3.81
C SER A 43 -12.24 -0.16 2.95
N PHE A 44 -11.96 1.10 2.58
CA PHE A 44 -10.77 1.45 1.81
C PHE A 44 -9.50 1.19 2.60
N LYS A 45 -9.46 1.54 3.89
CA LYS A 45 -8.33 1.20 4.77
C LYS A 45 -8.21 -0.31 4.97
N GLY A 46 -9.31 -0.99 5.26
CA GLY A 46 -9.31 -2.43 5.48
C GLY A 46 -8.87 -3.26 4.25
N CYS A 47 -9.00 -2.71 3.04
CA CYS A 47 -8.53 -3.30 1.79
C CYS A 47 -7.17 -2.77 1.32
N ALA A 48 -6.41 -2.06 2.16
CA ALA A 48 -5.09 -1.49 1.85
C ALA A 48 -5.08 -0.44 0.72
N LEU A 49 -6.22 0.13 0.33
CA LEU A 49 -6.29 1.07 -0.81
C LEU A 49 -5.79 2.47 -0.45
N THR A 50 -5.89 2.84 0.82
CA THR A 50 -5.58 4.20 1.33
C THR A 50 -4.77 4.15 2.62
N THR A 51 -4.13 3.01 2.90
CA THR A 51 -3.30 2.82 4.09
C THR A 51 -1.94 3.48 3.92
N LEU A 52 -1.37 3.96 5.03
CA LEU A 52 0.01 4.46 5.05
C LEU A 52 1.02 3.36 4.71
N LEU A 53 2.03 3.72 3.89
CA LEU A 53 3.08 2.80 3.45
C LEU A 53 4.09 2.47 4.55
N ASN A 54 4.14 3.28 5.62
CA ASN A 54 5.02 3.08 6.77
C ASN A 54 4.56 1.96 7.73
N GLY A 55 3.38 1.40 7.51
CA GLY A 55 2.87 0.26 8.29
C GLY A 55 2.06 0.59 9.52
N GLU A 56 1.91 1.87 9.89
CA GLU A 56 1.16 2.26 11.09
C GLU A 56 -0.30 1.79 11.04
N GLU A 57 -0.86 1.64 9.84
CA GLU A 57 -2.25 1.27 9.60
C GLU A 57 -2.46 -0.20 9.21
N ASP A 58 -1.41 -1.03 9.17
CA ASP A 58 -1.53 -2.43 8.73
C ASP A 58 -2.48 -3.25 9.61
N HIS A 59 -2.60 -2.89 10.89
CA HIS A 59 -3.52 -3.52 11.83
C HIS A 59 -5.01 -3.34 11.45
N LEU A 60 -5.33 -2.42 10.53
CA LEU A 60 -6.68 -2.18 10.03
C LEU A 60 -7.08 -3.17 8.92
N LEU A 61 -6.12 -3.84 8.30
CA LEU A 61 -6.33 -4.72 7.15
C LEU A 61 -7.23 -5.91 7.52
N HIS A 62 -8.20 -6.19 6.66
CA HIS A 62 -9.20 -7.23 6.92
C HIS A 62 -8.62 -8.64 6.90
N CYS A 63 -7.68 -8.90 5.99
CA CYS A 63 -7.06 -10.23 5.85
C CYS A 63 -6.23 -10.63 7.07
N PHE A 64 -5.71 -9.67 7.84
CA PHE A 64 -4.89 -9.92 9.03
C PHE A 64 -5.69 -10.02 10.33
N LYS A 65 -7.02 -9.92 10.27
CA LYS A 65 -7.85 -10.10 11.48
C LYS A 65 -7.82 -11.57 11.92
N PRO A 66 -8.15 -11.88 13.19
CA PRO A 66 -8.14 -13.26 13.68
C PRO A 66 -9.01 -14.24 12.88
N ASN A 67 -10.07 -13.75 12.23
CA ASN A 67 -10.95 -14.54 11.36
C ASN A 67 -10.75 -14.20 9.86
N GLY A 68 -9.65 -13.53 9.51
CA GLY A 68 -9.30 -13.16 8.15
C GLY A 68 -8.63 -14.30 7.39
N GLU A 69 -8.31 -14.06 6.12
CA GLU A 69 -7.68 -15.06 5.25
C GLU A 69 -6.22 -15.36 5.63
N VAL A 70 -5.55 -14.41 6.28
CA VAL A 70 -4.12 -14.47 6.63
C VAL A 70 -3.88 -13.93 8.05
N PRO A 71 -4.36 -14.63 9.10
CA PRO A 71 -4.37 -14.11 10.46
C PRO A 71 -2.97 -13.77 11.02
N ASP A 72 -1.92 -14.51 10.59
CA ASP A 72 -0.53 -14.27 11.00
C ASP A 72 0.20 -13.26 10.08
N GLY A 73 -0.46 -12.78 9.03
CA GLY A 73 0.17 -11.97 7.99
C GLY A 73 0.66 -10.60 8.47
N LEU A 74 0.08 -10.06 9.55
CA LEU A 74 0.57 -8.81 10.14
C LEU A 74 1.97 -8.97 10.75
N GLU A 75 2.23 -10.09 11.42
CA GLU A 75 3.53 -10.37 12.01
C GLU A 75 4.58 -10.64 10.93
N GLU A 76 4.21 -11.44 9.93
CA GLU A 76 5.07 -11.73 8.78
C GLU A 76 5.44 -10.48 7.97
N LEU A 77 4.47 -9.58 7.75
CA LEU A 77 4.71 -8.31 7.06
C LEU A 77 5.65 -7.40 7.84
N LYS A 78 5.50 -7.31 9.17
CA LYS A 78 6.41 -6.54 10.02
C LYS A 78 7.83 -7.07 9.94
N LYS A 79 7.98 -8.38 10.12
CA LYS A 79 9.28 -9.05 10.02
C LYS A 79 9.96 -8.78 8.68
N THR A 80 9.24 -8.93 7.57
CA THR A 80 9.76 -8.69 6.22
C THR A 80 10.26 -7.25 6.04
N ARG A 81 9.58 -6.27 6.64
CA ARG A 81 10.00 -4.87 6.57
C ARG A 81 11.21 -4.58 7.46
N GLU A 82 11.28 -5.18 8.63
CA GLU A 82 12.45 -5.07 9.52
C GLU A 82 13.70 -5.67 8.87
N GLU A 83 13.57 -6.85 8.24
CA GLU A 83 14.65 -7.47 7.47
C GLU A 83 15.12 -6.56 6.33
N ARG A 84 14.19 -6.03 5.52
CA ARG A 84 14.55 -5.08 4.46
C ARG A 84 15.26 -3.83 5.00
N ALA A 85 14.77 -3.26 6.11
CA ALA A 85 15.38 -2.07 6.70
C ALA A 85 16.80 -2.34 7.23
N MET A 86 17.05 -3.57 7.71
CA MET A 86 18.36 -4.01 8.16
C MET A 86 19.32 -4.15 6.97
N ASP A 87 18.87 -4.78 5.89
CA ASP A 87 19.64 -4.91 4.64
C ASP A 87 19.99 -3.53 4.05
N GLU A 88 19.04 -2.60 4.03
CA GLU A 88 19.27 -1.22 3.57
C GLU A 88 20.32 -0.50 4.42
N LEU A 89 20.30 -0.69 5.74
CA LEU A 89 21.29 -0.11 6.64
C LEU A 89 22.69 -0.73 6.45
N GLU A 90 22.77 -2.05 6.30
CA GLU A 90 24.04 -2.76 6.05
C GLU A 90 24.71 -2.24 4.77
N ASN A 91 23.96 -2.15 3.66
CA ASN A 91 24.47 -1.61 2.40
C ASN A 91 25.00 -0.16 2.54
N LEU A 92 24.30 0.70 3.29
CA LEU A 92 24.74 2.08 3.52
C LEU A 92 26.03 2.15 4.34
N VAL A 93 26.22 1.26 5.31
CA VAL A 93 27.46 1.20 6.10
C VAL A 93 28.62 0.77 5.21
N GLU A 94 28.45 -0.26 4.38
CA GLU A 94 29.48 -0.70 3.44
C GLU A 94 29.88 0.41 2.45
N GLU A 95 28.92 1.18 1.93
CA GLU A 95 29.22 2.32 1.04
C GLU A 95 30.06 3.42 1.72
N VAL A 96 29.81 3.70 3.00
CA VAL A 96 30.57 4.71 3.76
C VAL A 96 32.01 4.25 4.01
N ASP A 97 32.21 2.98 4.34
CA ASP A 97 33.55 2.42 4.56
C ASP A 97 34.40 2.49 3.29
N LEU A 98 33.82 2.18 2.13
CA LEU A 98 34.50 2.31 0.82
C LEU A 98 34.87 3.76 0.48
N ALA A 99 34.07 4.74 0.89
CA ALA A 99 34.34 6.15 0.62
C ALA A 99 35.44 6.75 1.50
N GLN A 100 35.70 6.20 2.70
CA GLN A 100 36.78 6.68 3.57
C GLN A 100 38.16 6.22 3.09
N ASP A 101 38.24 5.04 2.47
CA ASP A 101 39.47 4.49 1.93
C ASP A 101 39.98 5.22 0.67
N GLU A 102 39.16 6.07 0.03
CA GLU A 102 39.56 6.87 -1.14
C GLU A 102 40.27 8.20 -0.76
N TYR A 103 40.17 8.67 0.50
CA TYR A 103 40.73 9.95 0.95
C TYR A 103 41.94 9.84 1.89
N GLY A 104 42.58 8.67 1.96
CA GLY A 104 43.72 8.44 2.85
C GLY A 104 45.02 8.17 2.10
N ASP A 105 45.71 9.22 1.63
CA ASP A 105 47.17 9.44 1.71
C ASP A 105 47.57 10.64 0.82
N GLU A 106 47.35 11.87 1.28
CA GLU A 106 48.11 13.03 0.77
C GLU A 106 49.22 13.33 1.78
N ASP A 107 50.43 12.83 1.45
CA ASP A 107 51.76 13.10 2.02
C ASP A 107 51.81 14.26 3.05
N SER A 108 51.82 13.92 4.34
CA SER A 108 52.26 14.85 5.38
C SER A 108 53.77 14.83 5.49
N ASP A 109 54.42 15.76 4.78
CA ASP A 109 55.86 16.06 4.82
C ASP A 109 56.37 16.22 6.27
N GLU A 110 57.05 15.20 6.80
CA GLU A 110 57.77 15.28 8.08
C GLU A 110 58.97 16.21 7.92
N SER A 111 58.78 17.51 8.19
CA SER A 111 59.90 18.43 8.32
C SER A 111 60.72 18.08 9.57
N LEU A 112 61.88 17.48 9.34
CA LEU A 112 62.97 17.31 10.31
C LEU A 112 63.27 18.63 11.04
N ILE A 113 62.98 18.69 12.33
CA ILE A 113 63.56 19.72 13.20
C ILE A 113 64.48 19.03 14.21
N SER A 114 65.74 18.95 13.82
CA SER A 114 66.87 18.65 14.70
C SER A 114 66.99 19.73 15.76
N ASN A 115 67.17 19.32 17.02
CA ASN A 115 67.91 20.08 18.03
C ASN A 115 68.59 19.11 18.99
#